data_AF-A0AAU6XH27-F1
#
_entry.id   AF-A0AAU6XH27-F1
#
_cell.length_a   1.000
_cell.length_b   1.000
_cell.length_c   1.000
_cell.angle_alpha   90.00
_cell.angle_beta   90.00
_cell.angle_gamma   90.00
#
_symmetry.space_group_name_H-M   'P 1'
#
loop_
_entity.id
_entity.type
_entity.pdbx_description
1 polymer ?
#
loop_
_entity_poly.entity_id
_entity_poly.type
_entity_poly.pdbx_seq_one_letter_code
_entity_poly.pdbx_strand_id
1 'polypeptide(L)'
;MPAVPTTAALLATADELLTKVPGDGGPLTPAGRDRGAAYALRIALETAVDAALEAEKAGLGELRSMRAKLLCLHHYAGPAPARRAHALWNRLSAACKYHHDELGPSHAQVRAWRAAVGTLVTELAAPTAVVEFPQQRDIGSPSHQQEPTC
;
A
#
# COMPACT_ATOMS: atom_id res chain seq x y z
N MET A 1 -7.84 -5.81 -22.62
CA MET A 1 -7.73 -5.54 -21.17
C MET A 1 -7.40 -4.06 -21.02
N PRO A 2 -8.17 -3.25 -20.29
CA PRO A 2 -7.71 -1.90 -19.98
C PRO A 2 -6.37 -1.99 -19.25
N ALA A 3 -5.44 -1.09 -19.59
CA ALA A 3 -4.14 -1.04 -18.92
C ALA A 3 -4.36 -0.81 -17.42
N VAL A 4 -3.62 -1.54 -16.56
CA VAL A 4 -3.64 -1.29 -15.12
C VAL A 4 -3.13 0.12 -14.89
N PRO A 5 -3.90 1.00 -14.22
CA PRO A 5 -3.48 2.39 -14.02
C PRO A 5 -2.22 2.43 -13.17
N THR A 6 -1.25 3.23 -13.59
CA THR A 6 0.02 3.39 -12.86
C THR A 6 -0.21 4.19 -11.58
N THR A 7 0.66 4.01 -10.58
CA THR A 7 0.63 4.80 -9.34
C THR A 7 0.67 6.30 -9.63
N ALA A 8 1.48 6.74 -10.60
CA ALA A 8 1.57 8.15 -11.00
C ALA A 8 0.25 8.68 -11.59
N ALA A 9 -0.41 7.90 -12.45
CA ALA A 9 -1.71 8.28 -13.02
C ALA A 9 -2.79 8.41 -11.93
N LEU A 10 -2.80 7.49 -10.96
CA LEU A 10 -3.74 7.52 -9.84
C LEU A 10 -3.52 8.74 -8.92
N LEU A 11 -2.25 9.10 -8.67
CA LEU A 11 -1.92 10.33 -7.91
C LEU A 11 -2.38 11.58 -8.66
N ALA A 12 -2.18 11.64 -9.98
CA ALA A 12 -2.65 12.75 -10.80
C ALA A 12 -4.19 12.84 -10.80
N THR A 13 -4.90 11.71 -10.93
CA THR A 13 -6.36 11.68 -10.79
C THR A 13 -6.83 12.21 -9.43
N ALA A 14 -6.13 11.86 -8.34
CA ALA A 14 -6.47 12.41 -7.03
C ALA A 14 -6.26 13.94 -6.98
N ASP A 15 -5.19 14.46 -7.58
CA ASP A 15 -4.92 15.91 -7.62
C ASP A 15 -5.97 16.67 -8.44
N GLU A 16 -6.39 16.13 -9.58
CA GLU A 16 -7.48 16.69 -10.40
C GLU A 16 -8.81 16.78 -9.63
N LEU A 17 -9.14 15.72 -8.89
CA LEU A 17 -10.36 15.69 -8.06
C LEU A 17 -10.30 16.70 -6.92
N LEU A 18 -9.12 16.93 -6.33
CA LEU A 18 -8.91 17.85 -5.22
C LEU A 18 -8.80 19.33 -5.63
N THR A 19 -8.47 19.62 -6.90
CA THR A 19 -8.32 20.98 -7.42
C THR A 19 -9.60 21.56 -8.00
N LYS A 20 -10.57 20.73 -8.40
CA LYS A 20 -11.85 21.19 -8.96
C LYS A 20 -12.69 21.98 -7.94
N VAL A 21 -12.89 23.26 -8.25
CA VAL A 21 -13.65 24.22 -7.46
C VAL A 21 -15.14 23.80 -7.44
N PRO A 22 -15.84 23.89 -6.28
CA PRO A 22 -17.29 23.72 -6.23
C PRO A 22 -18.00 24.68 -7.21
N GLY A 23 -18.76 24.14 -8.16
CA GLY A 23 -19.49 24.95 -9.15
C GLY A 23 -19.01 24.82 -10.60
N ASP A 24 -18.02 23.98 -10.90
CA ASP A 24 -17.51 23.73 -12.27
C ASP A 24 -18.50 23.02 -13.23
N GLY A 25 -19.74 22.77 -12.80
CA GLY A 25 -20.77 22.09 -13.59
C GLY A 25 -20.56 20.58 -13.74
N GLY A 26 -19.55 19.99 -13.09
CA GLY A 26 -19.33 18.55 -13.09
C GLY A 26 -20.41 17.78 -12.32
N PRO A 27 -20.65 16.49 -12.65
CA PRO A 27 -21.71 15.68 -12.03
C PRO A 27 -21.45 15.30 -10.56
N LEU A 28 -20.22 15.53 -10.05
CA LEU A 28 -19.82 15.14 -8.70
C LEU A 28 -19.95 16.29 -7.71
N THR A 29 -20.60 16.03 -6.59
CA THR A 29 -20.60 16.92 -5.42
C THR A 29 -19.18 17.05 -4.84
N PRO A 30 -18.88 18.11 -4.07
CA PRO A 30 -17.57 18.24 -3.40
C PRO A 30 -17.20 17.00 -2.56
N ALA A 31 -18.15 16.49 -1.78
CA ALA A 31 -17.95 15.27 -0.99
C ALA A 31 -17.77 14.01 -1.85
N GLY A 32 -18.36 13.97 -3.06
CA GLY A 32 -18.13 12.92 -4.04
C GLY A 32 -16.70 12.97 -4.60
N ARG A 33 -16.17 14.17 -4.86
CA ARG A 33 -14.79 14.34 -5.32
C ARG A 33 -13.76 13.95 -4.25
N ASP A 34 -13.98 14.34 -3.00
CA ASP A 34 -13.10 13.97 -1.89
C ASP A 34 -13.05 12.45 -1.68
N ARG A 35 -14.20 11.75 -1.77
CA ARG A 35 -14.25 10.29 -1.74
C ARG A 35 -13.59 9.64 -2.96
N GLY A 36 -13.80 10.19 -4.15
CA GLY A 36 -13.14 9.72 -5.37
C GLY A 36 -11.62 9.85 -5.29
N ALA A 37 -11.13 10.97 -4.75
CA ALA A 37 -9.71 11.19 -4.51
C ALA A 37 -9.16 10.19 -3.49
N ALA A 38 -9.86 9.98 -2.36
CA ALA A 38 -9.48 8.96 -1.39
C ALA A 38 -9.43 7.55 -1.99
N TYR A 39 -10.35 7.21 -2.90
CA TYR A 39 -10.34 5.94 -3.61
C TYR A 39 -9.13 5.81 -4.54
N ALA A 40 -8.84 6.82 -5.36
CA ALA A 40 -7.67 6.84 -6.24
C ALA A 40 -6.35 6.69 -5.43
N LEU A 41 -6.25 7.39 -4.30
CA LEU A 41 -5.12 7.25 -3.37
C LEU A 41 -4.98 5.85 -2.79
N ARG A 42 -6.09 5.18 -2.46
CA ARG A 42 -6.07 3.80 -1.96
C ARG A 42 -5.47 2.86 -2.99
N ILE A 43 -5.93 2.95 -4.24
CA ILE A 43 -5.40 2.12 -5.33
C ILE A 43 -3.93 2.46 -5.58
N ALA A 44 -3.53 3.73 -5.56
CA ALA A 44 -2.14 4.14 -5.74
C ALA A 44 -1.22 3.51 -4.69
N LEU A 45 -1.67 3.50 -3.43
CA LEU A 45 -0.95 2.86 -2.33
C LEU A 45 -0.86 1.35 -2.49
N GLU A 46 -1.96 0.68 -2.85
CA GLU A 46 -1.99 -0.77 -3.12
C GLU A 46 -1.02 -1.13 -4.25
N THR A 47 -1.07 -0.42 -5.38
CA THR A 47 -0.15 -0.62 -6.51
C THR A 47 1.31 -0.41 -6.14
N ALA A 48 1.63 0.58 -5.29
CA ALA A 48 3.00 0.81 -4.84
C ALA A 48 3.51 -0.29 -3.91
N VAL A 49 2.66 -0.80 -3.02
CA VAL A 49 3.01 -1.96 -2.17
C VAL A 49 3.22 -3.21 -3.02
N ASP A 50 2.37 -3.43 -4.02
CA ASP A 50 2.50 -4.56 -4.94
C ASP A 50 3.84 -4.51 -5.69
N ALA A 51 4.19 -3.34 -6.23
CA ALA A 51 5.46 -3.14 -6.93
C ALA A 51 6.68 -3.33 -6.01
N ALA A 52 6.63 -2.80 -4.79
CA ALA A 52 7.72 -2.96 -3.82
C ALA A 52 7.92 -4.43 -3.43
N LEU A 53 6.84 -5.17 -3.19
CA LEU A 53 6.92 -6.59 -2.84
C LEU A 53 7.40 -7.44 -4.01
N GLU A 54 6.93 -7.15 -5.23
CA GLU A 54 7.34 -7.89 -6.43
C GLU A 54 8.82 -7.69 -6.75
N ALA A 55 9.36 -6.48 -6.50
CA ALA A 55 10.79 -6.19 -6.65
C ALA A 55 11.67 -6.98 -5.68
N GLU A 56 11.17 -7.29 -4.49
CA GLU A 56 11.90 -8.04 -3.46
C GLU A 56 11.79 -9.56 -3.68
N LYS A 57 10.60 -10.06 -4.00
CA LYS A 57 10.39 -11.48 -4.32
C LYS A 57 9.17 -11.68 -5.20
N ALA A 58 9.40 -12.37 -6.32
CA ALA A 58 8.35 -12.69 -7.29
C ALA A 58 7.15 -13.39 -6.65
N GLY A 59 5.94 -12.93 -7.00
CA GLY A 59 4.66 -13.46 -6.51
C GLY A 59 4.17 -12.87 -5.18
N LEU A 60 4.99 -12.08 -4.46
CA LEU A 60 4.51 -11.39 -3.26
C LEU A 60 3.55 -10.24 -3.59
N GLY A 61 3.74 -9.59 -4.75
CA GLY A 61 2.80 -8.57 -5.23
C GLY A 61 1.42 -9.16 -5.59
N GLU A 62 1.35 -10.46 -5.89
CA GLU A 62 0.12 -11.14 -6.34
C GLU A 62 -0.78 -11.64 -5.20
N LEU A 63 -0.33 -11.53 -3.94
CA LEU A 63 -1.11 -11.96 -2.78
C LEU A 63 -2.52 -11.34 -2.79
N ARG A 64 -3.57 -12.13 -2.53
CA ARG A 64 -4.95 -11.60 -2.61
C ARG A 64 -5.31 -10.64 -1.47
N SER A 65 -4.66 -10.78 -0.31
CA SER A 65 -4.99 -10.01 0.88
C SER A 65 -4.02 -8.85 1.06
N MET A 66 -4.54 -7.62 1.04
CA MET A 66 -3.73 -6.44 1.33
C MET A 66 -3.14 -6.47 2.76
N ARG A 67 -3.85 -7.09 3.72
CA ARG A 67 -3.32 -7.29 5.07
C ARG A 67 -2.11 -8.23 5.08
N ALA A 68 -2.11 -9.28 4.25
CA ALA A 68 -0.96 -10.16 4.10
C ALA A 68 0.21 -9.43 3.43
N LYS A 69 -0.06 -8.63 2.39
CA LYS A 69 0.96 -7.78 1.75
C LYS A 69 1.60 -6.82 2.73
N LEU A 70 0.81 -6.13 3.56
CA LEU A 70 1.32 -5.22 4.58
C LEU A 70 2.17 -5.92 5.66
N LEU A 71 1.86 -7.19 5.97
CA LEU A 71 2.69 -8.02 6.84
C LEU A 71 4.03 -8.37 6.17
N CYS A 72 4.01 -8.76 4.89
CA CYS A 72 5.24 -8.98 4.12
C CYS A 72 6.06 -7.69 4.01
N LEU A 73 5.41 -6.55 3.76
CA LEU A 73 6.06 -5.26 3.64
C LEU A 73 6.82 -4.88 4.90
N HIS A 74 6.32 -5.26 6.08
CA HIS A 74 7.04 -5.07 7.34
C HIS A 74 8.39 -5.78 7.37
N HIS A 75 8.47 -6.97 6.77
CA HIS A 75 9.69 -7.75 6.68
C HIS A 75 10.66 -7.18 5.64
N TYR A 76 10.18 -6.85 4.44
CA TYR A 76 11.04 -6.45 3.32
C TYR A 76 11.41 -4.96 3.30
N ALA A 77 10.46 -4.05 3.55
CA ALA A 77 10.70 -2.60 3.57
C ALA A 77 10.98 -2.05 4.98
N GLY A 78 10.86 -2.89 6.00
CA GLY A 78 11.07 -2.54 7.40
C GLY A 78 9.83 -1.95 8.10
N PRO A 79 9.92 -1.77 9.43
CA PRO A 79 8.75 -1.50 10.27
C PRO A 79 8.16 -0.10 10.08
N ALA A 80 8.98 0.90 9.76
CA ALA A 80 8.53 2.29 9.64
C ALA A 80 7.61 2.52 8.42
N PRO A 81 8.02 2.23 7.17
CA PRO A 81 7.14 2.39 6.00
C PRO A 81 5.93 1.45 6.07
N ALA A 82 6.08 0.22 6.57
CA ALA A 82 4.97 -0.71 6.69
C ALA A 82 3.87 -0.23 7.67
N ARG A 83 4.25 0.35 8.82
CA ARG A 83 3.27 0.94 9.74
C ARG A 83 2.54 2.13 9.12
N ARG A 84 3.26 3.00 8.39
CA ARG A 84 2.65 4.13 7.68
C ARG A 84 1.69 3.65 6.60
N ALA A 85 2.10 2.67 5.80
CA ALA A 85 1.28 2.05 4.76
C ALA A 85 -0.02 1.48 5.36
N HIS A 86 0.09 0.71 6.44
CA HIS A 86 -1.08 0.11 7.09
C HIS A 86 -2.03 1.17 7.67
N ALA A 87 -1.50 2.21 8.32
CA ALA A 87 -2.31 3.30 8.87
C ALA A 87 -3.03 4.09 7.76
N LEU A 88 -2.35 4.43 6.67
CA LEU A 88 -2.94 5.11 5.52
C LEU A 88 -3.98 4.25 4.82
N TRP A 89 -3.66 2.97 4.57
CA TRP A 89 -4.58 2.04 3.93
C TRP A 89 -5.90 1.90 4.72
N ASN A 90 -5.84 1.80 6.05
CA ASN A 90 -7.04 1.75 6.89
C ASN A 90 -7.87 3.05 6.79
N ARG A 91 -7.21 4.22 6.84
CA ARG A 91 -7.88 5.53 6.72
C ARG A 91 -8.55 5.72 5.37
N LEU A 92 -7.84 5.41 4.29
CA LEU A 92 -8.35 5.51 2.92
C LEU A 92 -9.49 4.51 2.69
N SER A 93 -9.36 3.28 3.19
CA SER A 93 -10.42 2.26 3.10
C SER A 93 -11.68 2.68 3.83
N ALA A 94 -11.56 3.32 5.00
CA ALA A 94 -12.70 3.88 5.72
C ALA A 94 -13.34 5.05 4.94
N ALA A 95 -12.52 5.97 4.42
CA ALA A 95 -12.98 7.13 3.66
C ALA A 95 -13.71 6.78 2.35
N CYS A 96 -13.44 5.60 1.78
CA CYS A 96 -14.12 5.11 0.58
C CYS A 96 -15.53 4.55 0.88
N LYS A 97 -15.85 4.22 2.13
CA LYS A 97 -17.16 3.67 2.48
C LYS A 97 -18.20 4.77 2.43
N TYR A 98 -19.33 4.48 1.79
CA TYR A 98 -20.49 5.35 1.81
C TYR A 98 -21.46 4.86 2.88
N HIS A 99 -21.55 5.59 3.98
CA HIS A 99 -22.63 5.49 4.95
C HIS A 99 -23.36 6.82 4.96
N HIS A 100 -24.69 6.78 4.84
CA HIS A 100 -25.49 8.00 4.66
C HIS A 100 -25.44 8.93 5.88
N ASP A 101 -25.13 8.37 7.05
CA ASP A 101 -25.02 9.05 8.35
C ASP A 101 -23.59 9.52 8.68
N GLU A 102 -22.59 9.04 7.94
CA GLU A 102 -21.19 9.36 8.22
C GLU A 102 -20.74 10.58 7.42
N LEU A 103 -20.25 11.58 8.14
CA LEU A 103 -19.50 12.69 7.54
C LEU A 103 -18.30 12.09 6.80
N GLY A 104 -18.29 12.25 5.47
CA GLY A 104 -17.18 11.82 4.62
C GLY A 104 -15.87 12.51 4.98
N PRO A 105 -14.73 12.07 4.39
CA PRO A 105 -13.46 12.72 4.65
C PRO A 105 -13.54 14.20 4.26
N SER A 106 -13.01 15.08 5.11
CA SER A 106 -12.87 16.49 4.74
C SER A 106 -11.79 16.65 3.67
N HIS A 107 -11.96 17.65 2.82
CA HIS A 107 -10.99 18.04 1.81
C HIS A 107 -9.54 18.15 2.36
N ALA A 108 -9.38 18.79 3.52
CA ALA A 108 -8.08 18.95 4.18
C ALA A 108 -7.45 17.60 4.59
N GLN A 109 -8.26 16.65 5.08
CA GLN A 109 -7.79 15.30 5.39
C GLN A 109 -7.31 14.58 4.14
N VAL A 110 -8.07 14.67 3.03
CA VAL A 110 -7.68 14.01 1.77
C VAL A 110 -6.40 14.63 1.20
N ARG A 111 -6.23 15.96 1.27
CA ARG A 111 -4.95 16.60 0.89
C ARG A 111 -3.78 16.11 1.75
N ALA A 112 -3.96 15.98 3.06
CA ALA A 112 -2.92 15.47 3.95
C ALA A 112 -2.57 14.02 3.62
N TRP A 113 -3.56 13.17 3.32
CA TRP A 113 -3.32 11.80 2.88
C TRP A 113 -2.64 11.74 1.51
N ARG A 114 -3.00 12.63 0.56
CA ARG A 114 -2.33 12.73 -0.74
C ARG A 114 -0.84 13.03 -0.61
N ALA A 115 -0.46 13.94 0.28
CA ALA A 115 0.95 14.20 0.56
C ALA A 115 1.63 12.97 1.16
N ALA A 116 1.02 12.35 2.17
CA ALA A 116 1.57 11.19 2.86
C ALA A 116 1.73 9.95 1.95
N VAL A 117 0.75 9.69 1.07
CA VAL A 117 0.83 8.62 0.06
C VAL A 117 1.95 8.93 -0.93
N GLY A 118 2.07 10.18 -1.41
CA GLY A 118 3.15 10.57 -2.31
C GLY A 118 4.54 10.31 -1.72
N THR A 119 4.78 10.73 -0.48
CA THR A 119 6.04 10.43 0.23
C THR A 119 6.28 8.93 0.33
N LEU A 120 5.27 8.16 0.74
CA LEU A 120 5.42 6.71 0.92
C LEU A 120 5.66 5.98 -0.41
N VAL A 121 5.02 6.40 -1.50
CA VAL A 121 5.27 5.85 -2.84
C VAL A 121 6.73 6.06 -3.24
N THR A 122 7.28 7.26 -3.00
CA THR A 122 8.69 7.54 -3.29
C THR A 122 9.63 6.70 -2.41
N GLU A 123 9.31 6.54 -1.12
CA GLU A 123 10.10 5.70 -0.21
C GLU A 123 10.11 4.23 -0.62
N LEU A 124 8.94 3.69 -1.03
CA LEU A 124 8.81 2.29 -1.45
C LEU A 124 9.45 2.00 -2.81
N ALA A 125 9.60 3.02 -3.67
CA ALA A 125 10.29 2.90 -4.95
C ALA A 125 11.82 3.07 -4.81
N ALA A 126 12.30 3.60 -3.69
CA ALA A 126 13.73 3.68 -3.44
C ALA A 126 14.29 2.27 -3.19
N PRO A 127 15.46 1.92 -3.75
CA PRO A 127 16.08 0.63 -3.48
C PRO A 127 16.28 0.46 -1.97
N THR A 128 15.68 -0.59 -1.40
CA THR A 128 15.90 -0.92 0.00
C THR A 128 17.37 -1.27 0.17
N ALA A 129 18.11 -0.53 1.01
CA ALA A 129 19.45 -0.96 1.40
C ALA A 129 19.30 -2.30 2.12
N VAL A 130 19.82 -3.37 1.51
CA VAL A 130 19.72 -4.74 2.01
C VAL A 130 20.16 -4.77 3.46
N VAL A 131 19.23 -5.01 4.37
CA VAL A 131 19.58 -5.39 5.74
C VAL A 131 19.92 -6.87 5.68
N GLU A 132 21.21 -7.17 5.61
CA GLU A 132 21.71 -8.54 5.61
C GLU A 132 21.37 -9.17 6.96
N PHE A 133 20.37 -10.06 6.98
CA PHE A 133 19.99 -10.80 8.18
C PHE A 133 20.73 -12.15 8.22
N PRO A 134 21.15 -12.61 9.42
CA PRO A 134 21.86 -13.87 9.55
C PRO A 134 20.98 -15.02 9.06
N GLN A 135 21.46 -15.73 8.04
CA GLN A 135 20.84 -16.97 7.56
C GLN A 135 20.63 -17.91 8.76
N GLN A 136 19.40 -18.40 8.92
CA GLN A 136 19.07 -19.36 9.97
C GLN A 136 19.94 -20.61 9.74
N ARG A 137 20.94 -20.82 10.60
CA ARG A 137 21.83 -21.98 10.51
C ARG A 137 20.96 -23.23 10.58
N ASP A 138 21.05 -24.07 9.55
CA ASP A 138 20.55 -25.44 9.60
C ASP A 138 21.08 -26.08 10.89
N ILE A 139 20.16 -26.35 11.81
CA ILE A 139 20.45 -27.20 12.95
C ILE A 139 20.54 -28.59 12.35
N GLY A 140 21.76 -28.99 11.99
CA GLY A 140 22.04 -30.26 11.36
C GLY A 140 21.32 -31.39 12.08
N SER A 141 20.58 -32.20 11.32
CA SER A 141 19.91 -33.38 11.85
C SER A 141 20.94 -34.28 12.55
N PRO A 142 20.66 -34.77 13.77
CA PRO A 142 21.58 -35.65 14.47
C PRO A 142 21.78 -36.91 13.64
N SER A 143 23.04 -37.20 13.30
CA SER A 143 23.44 -38.45 12.66
C SER A 143 23.00 -39.61 13.55
N HIS A 144 22.06 -40.42 13.05
CA HIS A 144 21.81 -41.74 13.63
C HIS A 144 23.08 -42.57 13.47
N GLN A 145 23.84 -42.71 14.56
CA GLN A 145 24.90 -43.68 14.65
C GLN A 145 24.26 -45.08 14.60
N GLN A 146 24.74 -45.86 13.65
CA GLN A 146 24.31 -47.24 13.41
C GLN A 146 25.02 -48.13 14.44
N GLU A 147 24.27 -48.73 15.37
CA GLU A 147 24.80 -49.73 16.30
C GLU A 147 25.14 -51.03 15.55
N PRO A 148 26.28 -51.68 15.86
CA PRO A 148 26.67 -52.94 15.24
C PRO A 148 25.88 -54.11 15.87
N THR A 149 25.29 -54.92 15.00
CA THR A 149 24.70 -56.23 15.30
C THR A 149 25.71 -57.19 15.91
N CYS A 150 25.34 -57.84 17.02
CA CYS A 150 25.89 -59.11 17.49
C CYS A 150 24.73 -60.09 17.73
#